data_AF-A0A0F5J019-F1
#
_entry.id   AF-A0A0F5J019-F1
#
_cell.length_a   1.000
_cell.length_b   1.000
_cell.length_c   1.000
_cell.angle_alpha   90.00
_cell.angle_beta   90.00
_cell.angle_gamma   90.00
#
_symmetry.space_group_name_H-M   'P 1'
#
loop_
_entity.id
_entity.type
_entity.pdbx_description
1 polymer ?
#
loop_
_entity_poly.entity_id
_entity_poly.type
_entity_poly.pdbx_seq_one_letter_code
_entity_poly.pdbx_strand_id
1 'polypeptide(L)'
;MAKRQFFYSFHYDNDVFRVQQIRNIGALEENKPVSANEWETVKKGGDAAIKRWIDDNMKYKSCLVVLIGSETASRPWVDYEIRKAWNDGKGVLGIYIHNLKCPRNGKCRQGANPFDNIYFTDGKTKLSSVVKTYNPNSFDAYNDIANNLENWIEAAISAR
;
A
#
# COMPACT_ATOMS: atom_id res chain seq x y z
N MET A 1 -15.98 -2.95 18.36
CA MET A 1 -16.05 -2.98 16.88
C MET A 1 -15.05 -4.00 16.38
N ALA A 2 -15.39 -4.78 15.36
CA ALA A 2 -14.41 -5.66 14.73
C ALA A 2 -13.30 -4.81 14.10
N LYS A 3 -12.06 -5.18 14.39
CA LYS A 3 -10.87 -4.47 13.94
C LYS A 3 -10.73 -4.61 12.43
N ARG A 4 -10.61 -3.49 11.70
CA ARG A 4 -10.49 -3.52 10.24
C ARG A 4 -9.17 -4.16 9.85
N GLN A 5 -9.22 -5.11 8.93
CA GLN A 5 -8.02 -5.71 8.37
C GLN A 5 -7.67 -5.01 7.05
N PHE A 6 -6.43 -4.56 6.92
CA PHE A 6 -5.93 -3.92 5.69
C PHE A 6 -4.72 -4.66 5.13
N PHE A 7 -4.47 -4.46 3.83
CA PHE A 7 -3.31 -4.98 3.11
C PHE A 7 -2.38 -3.83 2.72
N TYR A 8 -1.06 -3.99 2.89
CA TYR A 8 -0.08 -3.00 2.48
C TYR A 8 0.57 -3.40 1.15
N SER A 9 0.43 -2.55 0.14
CA SER A 9 1.10 -2.68 -1.16
C SER A 9 2.27 -1.70 -1.25
N PHE A 10 3.46 -2.18 -1.61
CA PHE A 10 4.69 -1.37 -1.64
C PHE A 10 5.81 -2.03 -2.44
N HIS A 11 6.88 -1.28 -2.71
CA HIS A 11 8.09 -1.83 -3.30
C HIS A 11 8.92 -2.60 -2.27
N TYR A 12 8.86 -3.94 -2.30
CA TYR A 12 9.55 -4.80 -1.33
C TYR A 12 11.05 -4.52 -1.19
N ASP A 13 11.81 -4.40 -2.29
CA ASP A 13 13.28 -4.28 -2.16
C ASP A 13 13.75 -2.90 -1.65
N ASN A 14 13.05 -1.82 -2.02
CA ASN A 14 13.48 -0.45 -1.72
C ASN A 14 12.89 0.11 -0.41
N ASP A 15 11.65 -0.28 -0.09
CA ASP A 15 10.87 0.40 0.94
C ASP A 15 10.58 -0.44 2.18
N VAL A 16 11.03 -1.70 2.24
CA VAL A 16 10.79 -2.63 3.38
C VAL A 16 11.05 -1.99 4.75
N PHE A 17 12.16 -1.27 4.92
CA PHE A 17 12.51 -0.64 6.21
C PHE A 17 11.65 0.59 6.55
N ARG A 18 11.13 1.32 5.55
CA ARG A 18 10.18 2.42 5.77
C ARG A 18 8.81 1.86 6.13
N VAL A 19 8.38 0.84 5.40
CA VAL A 19 7.11 0.14 5.64
C VAL A 19 7.08 -0.52 7.01
N GLN A 20 8.20 -1.07 7.50
CA GLN A 20 8.29 -1.61 8.87
C GLN A 20 7.91 -0.57 9.94
N GLN A 21 8.29 0.71 9.77
CA GLN A 21 7.91 1.77 10.71
C GLN A 21 6.39 1.98 10.73
N ILE A 22 5.75 2.01 9.56
CA ILE A 22 4.29 2.17 9.43
C ILE A 22 3.54 0.96 9.98
N ARG A 23 4.09 -0.24 9.77
CA ARG A 23 3.51 -1.47 10.34
C ARG A 23 3.53 -1.47 11.87
N ASN A 24 4.56 -0.88 12.48
CA ASN A 24 4.66 -0.76 13.94
C ASN A 24 3.67 0.27 14.52
N ILE A 25 3.29 1.29 13.76
CA ILE A 25 2.22 2.24 14.13
C ILE A 25 0.89 1.51 14.25
N GLY A 26 0.54 0.73 13.23
CA GLY A 26 -0.70 -0.04 13.16
C GLY A 26 -0.63 -1.39 13.89
N ALA A 27 0.13 -1.49 15.00
CA ALA A 27 0.26 -2.68 15.84
C ALA A 27 -1.05 -2.96 16.60
N LEU A 28 -2.06 -3.26 15.82
CA LEU A 28 -3.39 -3.65 16.19
C LEU A 28 -3.73 -4.83 15.23
N GLU A 29 -3.24 -6.01 15.65
CA GLU A 29 -3.54 -7.41 15.26
C GLU A 29 -2.95 -8.08 14.00
N GLU A 30 -2.40 -9.28 14.26
CA GLU A 30 -2.20 -10.52 13.48
C GLU A 30 -1.93 -10.50 11.97
N ASN A 31 -1.61 -9.36 11.36
CA ASN A 31 -0.93 -9.35 10.06
C ASN A 31 0.55 -9.67 10.29
N LYS A 32 0.88 -10.95 10.50
CA LYS A 32 2.28 -11.41 10.49
C LYS A 32 2.92 -10.86 9.21
N PRO A 33 4.00 -10.07 9.32
CA PRO A 33 4.65 -9.51 8.17
C PRO A 33 5.16 -10.68 7.33
N VAL A 34 4.87 -10.66 6.03
CA VAL A 34 5.60 -11.52 5.10
C VAL A 34 7.05 -11.08 5.19
N SER A 35 7.87 -11.97 5.74
CA SER A 35 9.30 -11.77 5.80
C SER A 35 9.83 -11.67 4.37
N ALA A 36 10.96 -10.97 4.20
CA ALA A 36 11.62 -10.93 2.89
C ALA A 36 11.85 -12.35 2.34
N ASN A 37 12.15 -13.31 3.21
CA ASN A 37 12.37 -14.71 2.85
C ASN A 37 11.11 -15.41 2.33
N GLU A 38 9.95 -15.18 2.96
CA GLU A 38 8.67 -15.70 2.47
C GLU A 38 8.31 -15.07 1.12
N TRP A 39 8.56 -13.76 0.95
CA TRP A 39 8.35 -13.10 -0.33
C TRP A 39 9.26 -13.66 -1.44
N GLU A 40 10.54 -13.92 -1.17
CA GLU A 40 11.42 -14.60 -2.12
C GLU A 40 10.91 -15.99 -2.50
N THR A 41 10.33 -16.71 -1.54
CA THR A 41 9.76 -18.04 -1.79
C THR A 41 8.52 -17.96 -2.68
N VAL A 42 7.64 -16.97 -2.44
CA VAL A 42 6.49 -16.70 -3.31
C VAL A 42 6.95 -16.32 -4.72
N LYS A 43 7.98 -15.46 -4.84
CA LYS A 43 8.56 -15.06 -6.13
C LYS A 43 9.12 -16.25 -6.92
N LYS A 44 9.74 -17.23 -6.26
CA LYS A 44 10.23 -18.46 -6.90
C LYS A 44 9.11 -19.32 -7.52
N GLY A 45 7.89 -19.20 -7.03
CA GLY A 45 6.72 -19.88 -7.59
C GLY A 45 6.20 -19.27 -8.89
N GLY A 46 6.77 -18.15 -9.34
CA GLY A 46 6.37 -17.44 -10.57
C GLY A 46 5.06 -16.65 -10.43
N ASP A 47 4.64 -16.05 -11.54
CA ASP A 47 3.52 -15.10 -11.55
C ASP A 47 2.20 -15.66 -11.02
N ALA A 48 1.91 -16.94 -11.32
CA ALA A 48 0.70 -17.60 -10.82
C ALA A 48 0.70 -17.75 -9.29
N ALA A 49 1.86 -18.05 -8.70
CA ALA A 49 2.00 -18.17 -7.24
C ALA A 49 1.89 -16.82 -6.57
N ILE A 50 2.51 -15.78 -7.14
CA ILE A 50 2.41 -14.40 -6.62
C ILE A 50 0.96 -13.92 -6.67
N LYS A 51 0.28 -14.12 -7.80
CA LYS A 51 -1.14 -13.76 -7.96
C LYS A 51 -2.02 -14.45 -6.91
N ARG A 52 -1.88 -15.77 -6.75
CA ARG A 52 -2.64 -16.53 -5.76
C ARG A 52 -2.34 -16.06 -4.34
N TRP A 53 -1.07 -15.81 -4.03
CA TRP A 53 -0.66 -15.30 -2.72
C TRP A 53 -1.31 -13.93 -2.44
N ILE A 54 -1.28 -13.01 -3.40
CA ILE A 54 -1.95 -11.71 -3.34
C ILE A 54 -3.46 -11.89 -3.09
N ASP A 55 -4.09 -12.81 -3.83
CA ASP A 55 -5.52 -13.10 -3.72
C ASP A 55 -5.93 -13.58 -2.33
N ASP A 56 -5.18 -14.55 -1.80
CA ASP A 56 -5.43 -15.14 -0.49
C ASP A 56 -5.22 -14.11 0.63
N ASN A 57 -4.20 -13.24 0.51
CA ASN A 57 -3.91 -12.21 1.51
C ASN A 57 -4.91 -11.05 1.49
N MET A 58 -5.52 -10.73 0.34
CA MET A 58 -6.52 -9.68 0.24
C MET A 58 -7.95 -10.14 0.59
N LYS A 59 -8.25 -11.45 0.54
CA LYS A 59 -9.61 -11.99 0.68
C LYS A 59 -10.38 -11.43 1.88
N TYR A 60 -9.77 -11.39 3.06
CA TYR A 60 -10.41 -10.95 4.31
C TYR A 60 -10.13 -9.48 4.67
N LYS A 61 -9.50 -8.73 3.76
CA LYS A 61 -9.12 -7.33 3.99
C LYS A 61 -10.21 -6.40 3.48
N SER A 62 -10.51 -5.35 4.25
CA SER A 62 -11.47 -4.31 3.90
C SER A 62 -10.84 -3.17 3.12
N CYS A 63 -9.52 -3.00 3.20
CA CYS A 63 -8.83 -1.86 2.60
C CYS A 63 -7.42 -2.23 2.09
N LEU A 64 -7.02 -1.63 0.98
CA LEU A 64 -5.67 -1.63 0.42
C LEU A 64 -5.00 -0.28 0.70
N VAL A 65 -3.86 -0.31 1.38
CA VAL A 65 -3.01 0.86 1.61
C VAL A 65 -1.76 0.75 0.75
N VAL A 66 -1.65 1.62 -0.25
CA VAL A 66 -0.48 1.68 -1.14
C VAL A 66 0.54 2.64 -0.55
N LEU A 67 1.73 2.14 -0.19
CA LEU A 67 2.82 2.94 0.35
C LEU A 67 3.75 3.37 -0.79
N ILE A 68 3.65 4.65 -1.15
CA ILE A 68 4.22 5.24 -2.36
C ILE A 68 5.63 5.77 -2.07
N GLY A 69 6.62 4.95 -2.40
CA GLY A 69 8.03 5.32 -2.49
C GLY A 69 8.40 5.78 -3.90
N SER A 70 9.69 6.01 -4.14
CA SER A 70 10.19 6.58 -5.41
C SER A 70 9.87 5.72 -6.65
N GLU A 71 9.78 4.40 -6.48
CA GLU A 71 9.61 3.44 -7.58
C GLU A 71 8.38 2.55 -7.42
N THR A 72 7.48 2.84 -6.46
CA THR A 72 6.29 2.01 -6.21
C THR A 72 5.38 1.96 -7.44
N ALA A 73 5.20 3.10 -8.13
CA ALA A 73 4.28 3.21 -9.27
C ALA A 73 4.70 2.43 -10.53
N SER A 74 5.96 2.01 -10.63
CA SER A 74 6.46 1.22 -11.77
C SER A 74 6.37 -0.29 -11.54
N ARG A 75 5.88 -0.74 -10.38
CA ARG A 75 5.88 -2.16 -10.02
C ARG A 75 4.62 -2.85 -10.53
N PRO A 76 4.75 -3.94 -11.31
CA PRO A 76 3.60 -4.62 -11.91
C PRO A 76 2.65 -5.21 -10.86
N TRP A 77 3.20 -5.73 -9.76
CA TRP A 77 2.40 -6.28 -8.67
C TRP A 77 1.59 -5.22 -7.93
N VAL A 78 2.11 -4.00 -7.81
CA VAL A 78 1.36 -2.88 -7.22
C VAL A 78 0.16 -2.52 -8.10
N ASP A 79 0.34 -2.43 -9.42
CA ASP A 79 -0.77 -2.20 -10.35
C ASP A 79 -1.84 -3.33 -10.24
N TYR A 80 -1.39 -4.58 -10.20
CA TYR A 80 -2.28 -5.73 -10.02
C TYR A 80 -3.07 -5.67 -8.70
N GLU A 81 -2.40 -5.38 -7.58
CA GLU A 81 -3.01 -5.27 -6.25
C GLU A 81 -4.08 -4.18 -6.22
N ILE A 82 -3.80 -3.01 -6.80
CA ILE A 82 -4.74 -1.90 -6.86
C ILE A 82 -5.98 -2.26 -7.68
N ARG A 83 -5.79 -2.82 -8.90
CA ARG A 83 -6.91 -3.23 -9.75
C ARG A 83 -7.78 -4.27 -9.06
N LYS A 84 -7.16 -5.25 -8.42
CA LYS A 84 -7.87 -6.30 -7.69
C LYS A 84 -8.67 -5.71 -6.53
N ALA A 85 -8.02 -4.96 -5.63
CA ALA A 85 -8.70 -4.39 -4.47
C ALA A 85 -9.88 -3.51 -4.87
N TRP A 86 -9.71 -2.70 -5.91
CA TRP A 86 -10.77 -1.89 -6.46
C TRP A 86 -11.93 -2.73 -6.98
N ASN A 87 -11.65 -3.73 -7.83
CA ASN A 87 -12.68 -4.62 -8.39
C ASN A 87 -13.41 -5.44 -7.32
N ASP A 88 -12.71 -5.82 -6.25
CA ASP A 88 -13.26 -6.55 -5.11
C ASP A 88 -14.09 -5.67 -4.16
N GLY A 89 -14.29 -4.39 -4.48
CA GLY A 89 -15.08 -3.47 -3.65
C GLY A 89 -14.40 -3.07 -2.34
N LYS A 90 -13.07 -3.14 -2.27
CA LYS A 90 -12.31 -2.76 -1.08
C LYS A 90 -12.01 -1.27 -1.09
N GLY A 91 -11.85 -0.67 0.08
CA GLY A 91 -11.29 0.68 0.20
C GLY A 91 -9.87 0.71 -0.37
N VAL A 92 -9.48 1.80 -1.02
CA VAL A 92 -8.12 1.98 -1.54
C VAL A 92 -7.63 3.37 -1.17
N LEU A 93 -6.41 3.48 -0.66
CA LEU A 93 -5.72 4.76 -0.49
C LEU A 93 -4.22 4.64 -0.79
N GLY A 94 -3.60 5.79 -1.04
CA GLY A 94 -2.15 5.92 -1.12
C GLY A 94 -1.57 6.78 -0.01
N ILE A 95 -0.40 6.41 0.50
CA ILE A 95 0.37 7.21 1.47
C ILE A 95 1.78 7.34 0.93
N TYR A 96 2.25 8.57 0.72
CA TYR A 96 3.64 8.81 0.35
C TYR A 96 4.57 8.55 1.53
N ILE A 97 5.60 7.73 1.31
CA ILE A 97 6.54 7.33 2.37
C ILE A 97 7.94 7.90 2.18
N HIS A 98 8.13 8.77 1.18
CA HIS A 98 9.45 9.32 0.84
C HIS A 98 10.08 10.18 1.96
N ASN A 99 9.23 10.79 2.80
CA ASN A 99 9.64 11.56 3.98
C ASN A 99 10.04 10.70 5.18
N LEU A 100 9.75 9.39 5.17
CA LEU A 100 10.22 8.48 6.22
C LEU A 100 11.71 8.22 6.08
N LYS A 101 12.43 8.41 7.18
CA LYS A 101 13.86 8.12 7.25
C LYS A 101 14.06 6.61 7.27
N CYS A 102 14.56 6.06 6.16
CA CYS A 102 15.04 4.69 6.14
C CYS A 102 16.34 4.61 6.94
N PRO A 103 16.49 3.66 7.89
CA PRO A 103 17.73 3.45 8.63
C PRO A 103 18.95 3.23 7.72
N ARG A 104 18.74 2.62 6.55
CA ARG A 104 19.81 2.31 5.58
C ARG A 104 20.09 3.45 4.60
N ASN A 105 19.04 4.09 4.08
CA ASN A 105 19.12 4.94 2.89
C ASN A 105 18.63 6.38 3.12
N GLY A 106 18.25 6.77 4.34
CA GLY A 106 17.70 8.10 4.63
C GLY A 106 16.32 8.35 3.98
N LYS A 107 16.03 9.60 3.63
CA LYS A 107 14.82 9.98 2.87
C LYS A 107 15.03 9.73 1.38
N CYS A 108 13.95 9.54 0.62
CA CYS A 108 14.03 9.40 -0.84
C CYS A 108 13.20 10.49 -1.55
N ARG A 109 13.27 10.52 -2.88
CA ARG A 109 12.43 11.39 -3.70
C ARG A 109 10.99 10.89 -3.69
N GLN A 110 10.04 11.82 -3.76
CA GLN A 110 8.63 11.47 -3.95
C GLN A 110 8.45 10.72 -5.27
N GLY A 111 7.80 9.56 -5.24
CA GLY A 111 7.46 8.80 -6.44
C GLY A 111 6.22 9.32 -7.14
N ALA A 112 5.97 8.81 -8.35
CA ALA A 112 4.73 9.06 -9.07
C ALA A 112 3.53 8.42 -8.35
N ASN A 113 2.34 8.97 -8.58
CA ASN A 113 1.11 8.38 -8.07
C ASN A 113 0.76 7.12 -8.87
N PRO A 114 0.71 5.92 -8.25
CA PRO A 114 0.37 4.68 -8.96
C PRO A 114 -1.05 4.69 -9.54
N PHE A 115 -1.97 5.46 -8.96
CA PHE A 115 -3.36 5.54 -9.43
C PHE A 115 -3.51 6.33 -10.74
N ASP A 116 -2.48 7.09 -11.16
CA ASP A 116 -2.48 7.78 -12.45
C ASP A 116 -2.27 6.83 -13.65
N ASN A 117 -1.76 5.62 -13.38
CA ASN A 117 -1.50 4.60 -14.40
C ASN A 117 -2.73 3.69 -14.65
N ILE A 118 -3.76 3.81 -13.83
CA ILE A 118 -4.94 2.96 -13.87
C ILE A 118 -6.14 3.77 -14.36
N TYR A 119 -6.77 3.28 -15.41
CA TYR A 119 -7.97 3.89 -16.00
C TYR A 119 -9.19 3.02 -15.68
N PHE A 120 -10.33 3.68 -15.54
CA PHE A 120 -11.63 3.02 -15.52
C PHE A 120 -11.94 2.37 -16.88
N THR A 121 -13.03 1.62 -16.95
CA THR A 121 -13.49 0.92 -18.17
C THR A 121 -13.78 1.87 -19.34
N ASP A 122 -13.97 3.15 -19.07
CA ASP A 122 -14.13 4.20 -20.07
C ASP A 122 -12.81 4.59 -20.80
N GLY A 123 -11.66 4.14 -20.30
CA GLY A 123 -10.33 4.43 -20.83
C GLY A 123 -9.90 5.90 -20.72
N LYS A 124 -10.66 6.73 -20.01
CA LYS A 124 -10.44 8.20 -19.94
C LYS A 124 -10.30 8.68 -18.50
N THR A 125 -11.10 8.13 -17.60
CA THR A 125 -11.07 8.52 -16.20
C THR A 125 -9.96 7.75 -15.51
N LYS A 126 -9.07 8.46 -14.82
CA LYS A 126 -8.01 7.87 -14.00
C LYS A 126 -8.55 7.48 -12.63
N LEU A 127 -8.03 6.41 -12.06
CA LEU A 127 -8.37 5.99 -10.70
C LEU A 127 -7.99 7.05 -9.65
N SER A 128 -6.96 7.85 -9.93
CA SER A 128 -6.53 8.98 -9.10
C SER A 128 -7.57 10.08 -8.93
N SER A 129 -8.63 10.13 -9.75
CA SER A 129 -9.73 11.08 -9.55
C SER A 129 -10.65 10.70 -8.38
N VAL A 130 -10.62 9.43 -7.95
CA VAL A 130 -11.47 8.91 -6.87
C VAL A 130 -10.65 8.50 -5.66
N VAL A 131 -9.50 7.83 -5.89
CA VAL A 131 -8.64 7.33 -4.83
C VAL A 131 -7.75 8.45 -4.29
N LYS A 132 -7.85 8.71 -2.98
CA LYS A 132 -7.06 9.73 -2.30
C LYS A 132 -5.64 9.26 -2.04
N THR A 133 -4.69 10.19 -2.20
CA THR A 133 -3.31 10.03 -1.76
C THR A 133 -2.99 11.05 -0.67
N TYR A 134 -2.24 10.63 0.34
CA TYR A 134 -1.84 11.46 1.48
C TYR A 134 -0.34 11.66 1.45
N ASN A 135 0.10 12.91 1.58
CA ASN A 135 1.51 13.28 1.65
C ASN A 135 1.86 13.77 3.06
N PRO A 136 2.45 12.91 3.92
CA PRO A 136 2.75 13.25 5.30
C PRO A 136 3.78 14.36 5.43
N ASN A 137 3.72 15.08 6.55
CA ASN A 137 4.60 16.18 6.91
C ASN A 137 6.08 15.83 6.72
N SER A 138 6.85 16.71 6.08
CA SER A 138 8.25 16.46 5.76
C SER A 138 9.17 16.44 6.98
N PHE A 139 8.80 17.09 8.08
CA PHE A 139 9.57 17.14 9.33
C PHE A 139 9.22 15.97 10.27
N ASP A 140 7.96 15.53 10.29
CA ASP A 140 7.48 14.49 11.19
C ASP A 140 6.47 13.52 10.54
N ALA A 141 6.90 12.91 9.43
CA ALA A 141 6.08 11.98 8.66
C ALA A 141 5.60 10.78 9.49
N TYR A 142 6.39 10.32 10.47
CA TYR A 142 6.02 9.17 11.29
C TYR A 142 4.79 9.48 12.16
N ASN A 143 4.83 10.56 12.95
CA ASN A 143 3.71 10.90 13.80
C ASN A 143 2.49 11.38 13.01
N ASP A 144 2.70 12.04 11.87
CA ASP A 144 1.60 12.46 11.00
C ASP A 144 0.84 11.25 10.42
N ILE A 145 1.56 10.21 9.97
CA ILE A 145 0.93 8.93 9.60
C ILE A 145 0.26 8.33 10.84
N ALA A 146 0.93 8.27 11.99
CA ALA A 146 0.40 7.62 13.19
C ALA A 146 -0.93 8.21 13.66
N ASN A 147 -1.04 9.53 13.63
CA ASN A 147 -2.22 10.25 14.11
C ASN A 147 -3.40 10.17 13.14
N ASN A 148 -3.15 9.92 11.85
CA ASN A 148 -4.17 10.02 10.80
C ASN A 148 -4.48 8.71 10.07
N LEU A 149 -3.66 7.67 10.21
CA LEU A 149 -3.76 6.42 9.44
C LEU A 149 -5.15 5.78 9.54
N GLU A 150 -5.71 5.68 10.74
CA GLU A 150 -7.04 5.10 10.97
C GLU A 150 -8.14 5.90 10.26
N ASN A 151 -8.11 7.23 10.39
CA ASN A 151 -9.05 8.13 9.73
C ASN A 151 -8.97 8.03 8.19
N TRP A 152 -7.76 7.93 7.65
CA TRP A 152 -7.57 7.76 6.20
C TRP A 152 -8.08 6.42 5.70
N ILE A 153 -7.90 5.34 6.48
CA ILE A 153 -8.44 4.02 6.16
C ILE A 153 -9.96 4.04 6.18
N GLU A 154 -10.59 4.58 7.22
CA GLU A 154 -12.05 4.65 7.32
C GLU A 154 -12.66 5.52 6.21
N ALA A 155 -12.00 6.63 5.85
CA ALA A 155 -12.42 7.46 4.72
C ALA A 155 -12.36 6.70 3.38
N ALA A 156 -11.32 5.89 3.18
CA ALA A 156 -11.18 5.07 1.98
C ALA A 156 -12.20 3.93 1.90
N ILE A 157 -12.52 3.30 3.04
CA ILE A 157 -13.58 2.28 3.12
C ILE A 157 -14.95 2.92 2.85
N SER A 158 -15.22 4.09 3.42
CA SER A 158 -16.51 4.78 3.27
C SER A 158 -16.74 5.35 1.86
N ALA A 159 -15.68 5.56 1.09
CA ALA A 159 -15.76 6.05 -0.28
C ALA A 159 -16.06 4.94 -1.32
N ARG A 160 -16.23 3.69 -0.87
CA ARG A 160 -16.49 2.52 -1.73
C ARG A 160 -17.89 1.98 -1.53
#